data_AF-K9ZXH6-F1
#
_entry.id   AF-K9ZXH6-F1
#
_cell.length_a   1.000
_cell.length_b   1.000
_cell.length_c   1.000
_cell.angle_alpha   90.00
_cell.angle_beta   90.00
_cell.angle_gamma   90.00
#
_symmetry.space_group_name_H-M   'P 1'
#
loop_
_entity.id
_entity.type
_entity.pdbx_description
1 polymer ?
#
loop_
_entity_poly.entity_id
_entity_poly.type
_entity_poly.pdbx_seq_one_letter_code
_entity_poly.pdbx_strand_id
1 'polypeptide(L)'
;MKCPSGGLALGLLLMASPALAVPRLGEALPPHPWQTQRAPLELVVVYSHDCGDLGALWKDVLQAGVPVRAVNAEGVTAPAPGGVNVWRGEDATRFSRELRVRVYPSILLVREGRILSLWEGTIDLKALRELL
;
A
#
# COMPACT_ATOMS: atom_id res chain seq x y z
N MET A 1 57.62 11.89 34.82
CA MET A 1 56.49 10.95 34.65
C MET A 1 55.45 11.64 33.78
N LYS A 2 55.06 11.01 32.67
CA LYS A 2 54.29 11.59 31.55
C LYS A 2 52.95 10.85 31.51
N CYS A 3 51.83 11.52 31.73
CA CYS A 3 50.50 10.93 31.53
C CYS A 3 50.04 11.26 30.10
N PRO A 4 49.72 10.25 29.26
CA PRO A 4 49.18 10.52 27.93
C PRO A 4 47.68 10.82 28.00
N SER A 5 47.32 11.87 27.27
CA SER A 5 45.96 12.21 26.86
C SER A 5 45.40 11.14 25.92
N GLY A 6 44.19 10.67 26.19
CA GLY A 6 43.39 9.86 25.26
C GLY A 6 42.18 9.33 26.01
N GLY A 7 40.94 9.57 25.64
CA GLY A 7 40.33 10.20 24.50
C GLY A 7 38.85 9.87 24.68
N LEU A 8 37.97 10.86 24.69
CA LEU A 8 36.53 10.65 24.89
C LEU A 8 35.97 9.76 23.77
N ALA A 9 35.70 8.50 24.07
CA ALA A 9 34.88 7.63 23.23
C ALA A 9 33.40 7.98 23.46
N LEU A 10 32.92 8.96 22.71
CA LEU A 10 31.51 9.33 22.64
C LEU A 10 30.78 8.22 21.88
N GLY A 11 30.12 7.31 22.61
CA GLY A 11 29.25 6.29 22.04
C GLY A 11 27.99 6.93 21.46
N LEU A 12 27.97 7.18 20.15
CA LEU A 12 26.75 7.51 19.41
C LEU A 12 25.85 6.27 19.36
N LEU A 13 24.89 6.20 20.29
CA LEU A 13 23.69 5.40 20.13
C LEU A 13 22.83 6.07 19.04
N LEU A 14 23.00 5.63 17.80
CA LEU A 14 22.07 5.92 16.71
C LEU A 14 20.70 5.33 17.08
N MET A 15 19.86 6.19 17.68
CA MET A 15 18.42 5.98 17.78
C MET A 15 17.86 5.93 16.36
N ALA A 16 17.78 4.72 15.79
CA ALA A 16 16.97 4.47 14.61
C ALA A 16 15.51 4.75 14.99
N SER A 17 15.08 5.99 14.75
CA SER A 17 13.67 6.32 14.76
C SER A 17 12.97 5.37 13.77
N PRO A 18 11.85 4.71 14.13
CA PRO A 18 11.06 4.03 13.13
C PRO A 18 10.52 5.12 12.21
N ALA A 19 11.22 5.36 11.09
CA ALA A 19 10.69 6.19 10.03
C ALA A 19 9.34 5.57 9.66
N LEU A 20 8.26 6.32 9.88
CA LEU A 20 6.89 5.98 9.48
C LEU A 20 6.89 5.76 7.97
N ALA A 21 7.22 4.55 7.56
CA ALA A 21 7.51 4.25 6.17
C ALA A 21 6.20 4.24 5.39
N VAL A 22 6.11 5.18 4.45
CA VAL A 22 5.05 5.26 3.43
C VAL A 22 5.41 4.27 2.32
N PRO A 23 4.44 3.64 1.64
CA PRO A 23 4.73 2.91 0.41
C PRO A 23 5.52 3.81 -0.54
N ARG A 24 6.70 3.39 -1.01
CA ARG A 24 7.51 4.24 -1.90
C ARG A 24 7.22 3.93 -3.36
N LEU A 25 7.19 4.97 -4.18
CA LEU A 25 7.10 4.80 -5.63
C LEU A 25 8.31 4.00 -6.13
N GLY A 26 8.06 3.07 -7.06
CA GLY A 26 9.05 2.14 -7.60
C GLY A 26 9.29 0.89 -6.75
N GLU A 27 8.83 0.84 -5.50
CA GLU A 27 8.92 -0.38 -4.68
C GLU A 27 8.02 -1.48 -5.25
N ALA A 28 8.50 -2.72 -5.13
CA ALA A 28 7.72 -3.88 -5.49
C ALA A 28 6.60 -4.10 -4.45
N LEU A 29 5.43 -4.54 -4.91
CA LEU A 29 4.40 -5.02 -4.00
C LEU A 29 4.93 -6.18 -3.15
N PRO A 30 4.54 -6.26 -1.86
CA PRO A 30 4.82 -7.43 -1.04
C PRO A 30 4.21 -8.71 -1.64
N PRO A 31 4.60 -9.91 -1.17
CA PRO A 31 4.05 -11.16 -1.66
C PRO A 31 2.50 -11.21 -1.60
N HIS A 32 1.88 -11.55 -2.74
CA HIS A 32 0.43 -11.60 -2.91
C HIS A 32 0.01 -12.74 -3.85
N PRO A 33 -1.26 -13.22 -3.81
CA PRO A 33 -1.68 -14.43 -4.54
C PRO A 33 -1.81 -14.24 -6.06
N TRP A 34 -1.94 -13.01 -6.57
CA TRP A 34 -2.08 -12.75 -8.01
C TRP A 34 -0.76 -12.44 -8.74
N GLN A 35 0.39 -12.75 -8.14
CA GLN A 35 1.71 -12.52 -8.76
C GLN A 35 1.85 -13.17 -10.14
N THR A 36 1.27 -14.35 -10.33
CA THR A 36 1.29 -15.12 -11.59
C THR A 36 0.26 -14.65 -12.61
N GLN A 37 -0.67 -13.77 -12.20
CA GLN A 37 -1.78 -13.24 -13.00
C GLN A 37 -1.69 -11.72 -13.11
N ARG A 38 -0.48 -11.18 -13.01
CA ARG A 38 -0.20 -9.75 -13.00
C ARG A 38 -0.58 -9.12 -14.34
N ALA A 39 -1.43 -8.10 -14.29
CA ALA A 39 -1.67 -7.26 -15.45
C ALA A 39 -0.49 -6.27 -15.65
N PRO A 40 -0.25 -5.79 -16.88
CA PRO A 40 0.77 -4.76 -17.12
C PRO A 40 0.55 -3.51 -16.25
N LEU A 41 -0.71 -3.16 -16.02
CA LEU A 41 -1.15 -2.10 -15.15
C LEU A 41 -2.41 -2.52 -14.40
N GLU A 42 -2.45 -2.33 -13.08
CA GLU A 42 -3.59 -2.67 -12.23
C GLU A 42 -3.74 -1.67 -11.08
N LEU A 43 -4.96 -1.59 -10.53
CA LEU A 43 -5.24 -0.88 -9.29
C LEU A 43 -5.33 -1.87 -8.14
N VAL A 44 -4.62 -1.59 -7.06
CA VAL A 44 -4.75 -2.32 -5.79
C VAL A 44 -5.44 -1.42 -4.79
N VAL A 45 -6.65 -1.78 -4.38
CA VAL A 45 -7.42 -1.06 -3.36
C VAL A 45 -7.28 -1.80 -2.05
N VAL A 46 -6.62 -1.17 -1.08
CA VAL A 46 -6.49 -1.68 0.29
C VAL A 46 -7.50 -0.95 1.17
N TYR A 47 -8.39 -1.68 1.81
CA TYR A 47 -9.47 -1.09 2.61
C TYR A 47 -9.74 -1.91 3.86
N SER A 48 -10.46 -1.32 4.82
CA SER A 48 -10.91 -1.97 6.05
C SER A 48 -12.44 -1.85 6.19
N HIS A 49 -13.01 -2.61 7.11
CA HIS A 49 -14.42 -2.54 7.46
C HIS A 49 -14.82 -1.20 8.09
N ASP A 50 -13.89 -0.47 8.70
CA ASP A 50 -14.13 0.82 9.35
C ASP A 50 -14.22 2.01 8.38
N CYS A 51 -14.07 1.79 7.07
CA CYS A 51 -14.07 2.87 6.08
C CYS A 51 -15.47 3.47 5.79
N GLY A 52 -16.54 2.90 6.36
CA GLY A 52 -17.92 3.34 6.08
C GLY A 52 -18.36 3.02 4.66
N ASP A 53 -19.04 3.95 4.00
CA ASP A 53 -19.53 3.77 2.62
C ASP A 53 -18.41 3.98 1.59
N LEU A 54 -18.06 2.90 0.89
CA LEU A 54 -17.05 2.87 -0.17
C LEU A 54 -17.64 2.94 -1.58
N GLY A 55 -18.97 3.11 -1.73
CA GLY A 55 -19.65 3.04 -3.02
C GLY A 55 -19.10 4.00 -4.07
N ALA A 56 -18.81 5.24 -3.67
CA ALA A 56 -18.21 6.25 -4.56
C ALA A 56 -16.80 5.85 -5.02
N LEU A 57 -15.95 5.42 -4.08
CA LEU A 57 -14.60 4.95 -4.40
C LEU A 57 -14.63 3.80 -5.39
N TRP A 58 -15.51 2.82 -5.15
CA TRP A 58 -15.61 1.66 -6.03
C TRP A 58 -16.09 2.03 -7.42
N LYS A 59 -17.06 2.96 -7.52
CA LYS A 59 -17.49 3.50 -8.80
C LYS A 59 -16.32 4.13 -9.57
N ASP A 60 -15.53 4.96 -8.91
CA ASP A 60 -14.41 5.65 -9.56
C ASP A 60 -13.30 4.67 -9.97
N VAL A 61 -12.92 3.75 -9.07
CA VAL A 61 -11.91 2.72 -9.36
C VAL A 61 -12.34 1.80 -10.51
N LEU A 62 -13.63 1.45 -10.62
CA LEU A 62 -14.12 0.64 -11.74
C LEU A 62 -14.18 1.45 -13.06
N GLN A 63 -14.39 2.76 -12.99
CA GLN A 63 -14.33 3.65 -14.16
C GLN A 63 -12.92 3.82 -14.74
N ALA A 64 -11.87 3.46 -13.98
CA ALA A 64 -10.50 3.50 -14.44
C ALA A 64 -10.22 2.60 -15.67
N GLY A 65 -11.04 1.56 -15.88
CA GLY A 65 -10.90 0.65 -17.03
C GLY A 65 -9.68 -0.28 -16.97
N VAL A 66 -9.00 -0.36 -15.81
CA VAL A 66 -7.89 -1.29 -15.56
C VAL A 66 -8.31 -2.37 -14.55
N PRO A 67 -7.63 -3.53 -14.53
CA PRO A 67 -7.90 -4.57 -13.53
C PRO A 67 -7.80 -4.04 -12.10
N VAL A 68 -8.75 -4.45 -11.26
CA VAL A 68 -8.84 -4.01 -9.86
C VAL A 68 -8.63 -5.21 -8.93
N ARG A 69 -7.73 -5.05 -7.97
CA ARG A 69 -7.45 -6.01 -6.89
C ARG A 69 -7.92 -5.41 -5.58
N ALA A 70 -8.92 -6.03 -4.95
CA ALA A 70 -9.41 -5.59 -3.66
C ALA A 70 -8.71 -6.38 -2.55
N VAL A 71 -8.14 -5.66 -1.58
CA VAL A 71 -7.46 -6.22 -0.41
C VAL A 71 -8.16 -5.71 0.82
N ASN A 72 -8.85 -6.61 1.52
CA ASN A 72 -9.36 -6.30 2.84
C ASN A 72 -8.24 -6.49 3.85
N ALA A 73 -7.77 -5.38 4.41
CA ALA A 73 -6.69 -5.36 5.39
C ALA A 73 -7.06 -6.06 6.69
N GLU A 74 -8.33 -6.33 6.92
CA GLU A 74 -8.82 -6.96 8.14
C GLU A 74 -9.63 -8.21 7.82
N GLY A 75 -9.57 -9.21 8.71
CA GLY A 75 -10.33 -10.45 8.58
C GLY A 75 -11.85 -10.28 8.73
N VAL A 76 -12.32 -9.05 8.94
CA VAL A 76 -13.74 -8.70 9.06
C VAL A 76 -14.34 -8.54 7.67
N THR A 77 -15.50 -9.14 7.41
CA THR A 77 -16.12 -9.05 6.09
C THR A 77 -16.60 -7.62 5.81
N ALA A 78 -15.93 -6.94 4.88
CA ALA A 78 -16.34 -5.64 4.37
C ALA A 78 -16.76 -5.76 2.89
N PRO A 79 -17.95 -5.28 2.50
CA PRO A 79 -18.49 -5.51 1.16
C PRO A 79 -17.61 -4.86 0.09
N ALA A 80 -17.46 -5.55 -1.04
CA ALA A 80 -16.91 -5.02 -2.28
C ALA A 80 -17.96 -5.18 -3.40
N PRO A 81 -17.84 -4.45 -4.51
CA PRO A 81 -18.76 -4.55 -5.63
C PRO A 81 -18.79 -5.98 -6.18
N GLY A 82 -19.94 -6.38 -6.70
CA GLY A 82 -20.07 -7.65 -7.41
C GLY A 82 -19.06 -7.74 -8.56
N GLY A 83 -18.39 -8.89 -8.68
CA GLY A 83 -17.37 -9.14 -9.72
C GLY A 83 -15.94 -8.77 -9.33
N VAL A 84 -15.72 -8.08 -8.21
CA VAL A 84 -14.37 -7.84 -7.67
C VAL A 84 -14.00 -8.96 -6.70
N ASN A 85 -12.96 -9.72 -7.02
CA ASN A 85 -12.44 -10.73 -6.09
C ASN A 85 -11.68 -10.02 -4.95
N VAL A 86 -12.18 -10.20 -3.72
CA VAL A 86 -11.59 -9.61 -2.53
C VAL A 86 -10.66 -10.62 -1.88
N TRP A 87 -9.39 -10.27 -1.81
CA TRP A 87 -8.44 -11.00 -0.97
C TRP A 87 -8.62 -10.60 0.50
N ARG A 88 -8.74 -11.61 1.37
CA ARG A 88 -9.01 -11.48 2.81
C ARG A 88 -8.18 -12.47 3.61
N GLY A 89 -8.20 -12.30 4.94
CA GLY A 89 -7.54 -13.20 5.89
C GLY A 89 -6.20 -12.66 6.36
N GLU A 90 -5.49 -13.47 7.16
CA GLU A 90 -4.24 -13.06 7.81
C GLU A 90 -3.17 -12.60 6.80
N ASP A 91 -3.07 -13.26 5.64
CA ASP A 91 -2.08 -12.87 4.63
C ASP A 91 -2.41 -11.52 3.99
N ALA A 92 -3.70 -11.18 3.83
CA ALA A 92 -4.12 -9.85 3.35
C ALA A 92 -3.81 -8.76 4.39
N THR A 93 -3.99 -9.06 5.68
CA THR A 93 -3.58 -8.19 6.79
C THR A 93 -2.06 -8.03 6.86
N ARG A 94 -1.30 -9.09 6.63
CA ARG A 94 0.17 -9.03 6.58
C ARG A 94 0.62 -8.16 5.41
N PHE A 95 0.04 -8.37 4.24
CA PHE A 95 0.33 -7.57 3.05
C PHE A 95 0.05 -6.08 3.26
N SER A 96 -1.09 -5.70 3.85
CA SER A 96 -1.40 -4.29 4.11
C SER A 96 -0.42 -3.64 5.10
N ARG A 97 0.03 -4.39 6.12
CA ARG A 97 1.05 -3.96 7.08
C ARG A 97 2.43 -3.83 6.45
N GLU A 98 2.81 -4.75 5.56
CA GLU A 98 4.08 -4.70 4.83
C GLU A 98 4.12 -3.57 3.80
N LEU A 99 2.98 -3.25 3.17
CA LEU A 99 2.84 -2.05 2.36
C LEU A 99 3.00 -0.77 3.18
N ARG A 100 2.65 -0.81 4.47
CA ARG A 100 2.69 0.32 5.40
C ARG A 100 1.81 1.50 4.97
N VAL A 101 0.64 1.20 4.41
CA VAL A 101 -0.39 2.21 4.13
C VAL A 101 -0.78 2.93 5.42
N ARG A 102 -0.95 4.26 5.35
CA ARG A 102 -1.22 5.09 6.53
C ARG A 102 -2.70 5.19 6.87
N VAL A 103 -3.53 5.13 5.84
CA VAL A 103 -4.98 5.31 5.95
C VAL A 103 -5.71 4.28 5.10
N TYR A 104 -6.92 3.97 5.51
CA TYR A 104 -7.86 3.20 4.71
C TYR A 104 -9.03 4.09 4.29
N PRO A 105 -9.52 3.96 3.04
CA PRO A 105 -8.97 3.15 1.97
C PRO A 105 -7.70 3.79 1.36
N SER A 106 -6.82 2.97 0.80
CA SER A 106 -5.65 3.38 0.01
C SER A 106 -5.72 2.73 -1.37
N ILE A 107 -5.44 3.50 -2.42
CA ILE A 107 -5.47 3.03 -3.81
C ILE A 107 -4.06 3.12 -4.37
N LEU A 108 -3.51 2.01 -4.84
CA LEU A 108 -2.20 1.97 -5.49
C LEU A 108 -2.39 1.72 -6.98
N LEU A 109 -1.75 2.55 -7.82
CA LEU A 109 -1.51 2.20 -9.21
C LEU A 109 -0.23 1.39 -9.30
N VAL A 110 -0.31 0.22 -9.93
CA VAL A 110 0.78 -0.73 -9.97
C VAL A 110 1.08 -1.10 -11.41
N ARG A 111 2.31 -0.85 -11.85
CA ARG A 111 2.82 -1.25 -13.17
C ARG A 111 3.84 -2.35 -13.01
N GLU A 112 3.57 -3.50 -13.61
CA GLU A 112 4.44 -4.68 -13.53
C GLU A 112 4.84 -5.05 -12.08
N GLY A 113 3.94 -4.79 -11.12
CA GLY A 113 4.13 -5.06 -9.69
C GLY A 113 4.86 -4.03 -8.89
N ARG A 114 5.21 -2.90 -9.49
CA ARG A 114 5.82 -1.78 -8.80
C ARG A 114 4.82 -0.67 -8.63
N ILE A 115 4.89 0.00 -7.49
CA ILE A 115 3.99 1.10 -7.16
C ILE A 115 4.35 2.31 -8.04
N LEU A 116 3.42 2.74 -8.89
CA LEU A 116 3.56 3.92 -9.73
C LEU A 116 2.93 5.16 -9.09
N SER A 117 1.83 4.98 -8.35
CA SER A 117 1.15 6.05 -7.62
C SER A 117 0.37 5.50 -6.43
N LEU A 118 0.11 6.35 -5.46
CA LEU A 118 -0.67 6.06 -4.26
C LEU A 118 -1.64 7.21 -4.03
N TRP A 119 -2.91 6.89 -3.84
CA TRP A 119 -3.92 7.83 -3.37
C TRP A 119 -4.54 7.36 -2.06
N GLU A 120 -4.78 8.31 -1.18
CA GLU A 120 -5.39 8.10 0.12
C GLU A 120 -6.86 8.52 0.06
N GLY A 121 -7.78 7.61 0.35
CA GLY A 121 -9.22 7.86 0.42
C GLY A 121 -9.95 7.89 -0.94
N THR A 122 -9.44 8.61 -1.94
CA THR A 122 -10.11 8.77 -3.25
C THR A 122 -9.10 8.74 -4.39
N ILE A 123 -9.50 8.24 -5.56
CA ILE A 123 -8.64 8.18 -6.75
C ILE A 123 -8.80 9.45 -7.59
N ASP A 124 -7.70 10.01 -8.06
CA ASP A 124 -7.73 11.07 -9.08
C ASP A 124 -7.75 10.45 -10.49
N LEU A 125 -8.94 10.37 -11.08
CA LEU A 125 -9.14 9.82 -12.42
C LEU A 125 -8.47 10.64 -13.53
N LYS A 126 -8.26 11.95 -13.32
CA LYS A 126 -7.56 12.78 -14.29
C LYS A 126 -6.07 12.44 -14.27
N ALA A 127 -5.46 12.44 -13.09
CA ALA A 127 -4.06 12.05 -12.92
C ALA A 127 -3.82 10.61 -13.39
N LEU A 128 -4.75 9.69 -13.13
CA LEU A 128 -4.68 8.33 -13.65
C LEU A 128 -4.58 8.31 -15.18
N ARG A 129 -5.45 9.05 -15.88
CA ARG A 129 -5.44 9.10 -17.35
C ARG A 129 -4.14 9.67 -17.95
N GLU A 130 -3.43 10.50 -17.20
CA GLU A 130 -2.11 11.03 -17.60
C GLU A 130 -0.99 9.98 -17.42
N LEU A 131 -1.24 8.93 -16.63
CA LEU A 131 -0.30 7.83 -16.35
C LEU A 131 -0.58 6.54 -17.16
N LEU A 132 -1.77 6.44 -17.77
CA LEU A 132 -2.16 5.38 -18.71
C LEU A 132 -1.42 5.57 -20.04
#